data_AF-A0AAN7K9A9-F1
#
_entry.id   AF-A0AAN7K9A9-F1
#
_cell.length_a   1.000
_cell.length_b   1.000
_cell.length_c   1.000
_cell.angle_alpha   90.00
_cell.angle_beta   90.00
_cell.angle_gamma   90.00
#
_symmetry.space_group_name_H-M   'P 1'
#
loop_
_entity.id
_entity.type
_entity.pdbx_description
1 polymer ?
#
loop_
_entity_poly.entity_id
_entity_poly.type
_entity_poly.pdbx_seq_one_letter_code
_entity_poly.pdbx_strand_id
1 'polypeptide(L)'
;MSINEIMSLSTQILAEIDCFCAKMRYSRYNLVSLKLSDEKLYEKLLSLQKSTHVNNQQVLYALFSMKDDLPFKKSLSQEKVGISEFQDKVVILLILKPNLLTEEELLLLYHQMYGYPCKNNLKGSYQIIYVPIPDSSSWSDTEEQNYKFLSNQFPWYSISRPRFLSPAVLNFIKHEWNYRDEPIAVVIDTRGSVTNLKAIHMMKIWGFDAYPFSSSREEELWRTEKSTFQLLLTRIEPLLADRIQEGQNICIYGGDDVRWIREFHRRIEETILGTGLQLILVYVGKRALTSKVRNILLSRTWESLGPNNISLSITSIQFFWICLDSIRRSIPPQMNKSNAGHILQDALGLLELDGSEPGWAMLHDGLSRDALRLQSKELMKCFELFPIWRINMQKWGLVGAMRMALEVPSTAGPCSHSETTLFEEFLLGKIVFCSECRRPLKSYIIYE
;
A
#
# COMPACT_ATOMS: atom_id res chain seq x y z
N MET A 1 74.92 2.44 27.73
CA MET A 1 73.88 1.87 28.61
C MET A 1 74.51 0.78 29.45
N SER A 2 74.33 0.84 30.76
CA SER A 2 74.77 -0.25 31.65
C SER A 2 73.87 -1.49 31.44
N ILE A 3 74.37 -2.68 31.75
CA ILE A 3 73.59 -3.93 31.68
C ILE A 3 72.28 -3.82 32.49
N ASN A 4 72.31 -3.08 33.61
CA ASN A 4 71.13 -2.84 34.45
C ASN A 4 70.06 -1.99 33.76
N GLU A 5 70.44 -1.02 32.92
CA GLU A 5 69.49 -0.21 32.14
C GLU A 5 68.82 -1.04 31.05
N ILE A 6 69.57 -1.93 30.37
CA ILE A 6 69.01 -2.86 29.37
C ILE A 6 68.03 -3.83 30.02
N MET A 7 68.41 -4.39 31.17
CA MET A 7 67.54 -5.30 31.93
C MET A 7 66.25 -4.61 32.39
N SER A 8 66.34 -3.37 32.89
CA SER A 8 65.17 -2.58 33.29
C SER A 8 64.24 -2.25 32.12
N LEU A 9 64.79 -1.88 30.96
CA LEU A 9 64.00 -1.61 29.76
C LEU A 9 63.28 -2.88 29.27
N SER A 10 63.97 -4.02 29.32
CA SER A 10 63.42 -5.32 28.94
C SER A 10 62.23 -5.74 29.81
N THR A 11 62.34 -5.60 31.15
CA THR A 11 61.22 -5.89 32.06
C THR A 11 60.04 -4.94 31.84
N GLN A 12 60.30 -3.68 31.52
CA GLN A 12 59.24 -2.70 31.27
C GLN A 12 58.49 -2.98 29.96
N ILE A 13 59.21 -3.36 28.90
CA ILE A 13 58.61 -3.80 27.63
C ILE A 13 57.80 -5.09 27.81
N LEU A 14 58.31 -6.06 28.57
CA LEU A 14 57.57 -7.30 28.90
C LEU A 14 56.26 -7.00 29.64
N ALA A 15 56.29 -6.10 30.63
CA ALA A 15 55.09 -5.69 31.37
C ALA A 15 54.05 -4.98 30.48
N GLU A 16 54.49 -4.15 29.52
CA GLU A 16 53.60 -3.50 28.55
C GLU A 16 52.97 -4.51 27.58
N ILE A 17 53.76 -5.48 27.09
CA ILE A 17 53.27 -6.56 26.22
C ILE A 17 52.24 -7.42 26.96
N ASP A 18 52.48 -7.77 28.22
CA ASP A 18 51.54 -8.55 29.03
C ASP A 18 50.24 -7.79 29.29
N CYS A 19 50.32 -6.48 29.58
CA CYS A 19 49.15 -5.61 29.72
C CYS A 19 48.33 -5.52 28.42
N PHE A 20 49.00 -5.37 27.28
CA PHE A 20 48.37 -5.36 25.96
C PHE A 20 47.69 -6.71 25.64
N CYS A 21 48.39 -7.82 25.91
CA CYS A 21 47.85 -9.17 25.74
C CYS A 21 46.62 -9.41 26.62
N ALA A 22 46.61 -8.92 27.87
CA ALA A 22 45.46 -9.03 28.77
C ALA A 22 44.25 -8.25 28.23
N LYS A 23 44.45 -7.02 27.74
CA LYS A 23 43.38 -6.23 27.09
C LYS A 23 42.82 -6.92 25.84
N MET A 24 43.69 -7.50 25.02
CA MET A 24 43.29 -8.26 23.82
C MET A 24 42.49 -9.51 24.17
N ARG A 25 42.91 -10.27 25.20
CA ARG A 25 42.16 -11.45 25.69
C ARG A 25 40.80 -11.06 26.26
N TYR A 26 40.73 -9.99 27.04
CA TYR A 26 39.47 -9.47 27.60
C TYR A 26 38.51 -9.00 26.51
N SER A 27 39.01 -8.26 25.52
CA SER A 27 38.23 -7.84 24.34
C SER A 27 37.71 -9.03 23.55
N ARG A 28 38.57 -10.04 23.29
CA ARG A 28 38.19 -11.28 22.60
C ARG A 28 37.14 -12.07 23.38
N TYR A 29 37.28 -12.18 24.70
CA TYR A 29 36.30 -12.84 25.56
C TYR A 29 34.93 -12.14 25.49
N ASN A 30 34.91 -10.80 25.56
CA ASN A 30 33.67 -10.02 25.43
C ASN A 30 33.04 -10.18 24.04
N LEU A 31 33.83 -10.22 22.98
CA LEU A 31 33.32 -10.47 21.62
C LEU A 31 32.71 -11.87 21.49
N VAL A 32 33.34 -12.88 22.07
CA VAL A 32 32.82 -14.27 22.06
C VAL A 32 31.55 -14.37 22.90
N SER A 33 31.51 -13.77 24.10
CA SER A 33 30.33 -13.80 24.96
C SER A 33 29.13 -13.05 24.36
N LEU A 34 29.38 -11.91 23.70
CA LEU A 34 28.36 -11.20 22.92
C LEU A 34 27.81 -12.05 21.78
N LYS A 35 28.68 -12.71 21.00
CA LYS A 35 28.24 -13.62 19.91
C LYS A 35 27.40 -14.78 20.42
N LEU A 36 27.83 -15.45 21.49
CA LEU A 36 27.05 -16.52 22.13
C LEU A 36 25.70 -16.03 22.68
N SER A 37 25.64 -14.78 23.15
CA SER A 37 24.38 -14.16 23.58
C SER A 37 23.45 -13.88 22.41
N ASP A 38 23.98 -13.38 21.29
CA ASP A 38 23.21 -13.10 20.07
C ASP A 38 22.67 -14.39 19.43
N GLU A 39 23.47 -15.47 19.38
CA GLU A 39 23.02 -16.79 18.90
C GLU A 39 21.87 -17.34 19.76
N LYS A 40 22.01 -17.30 21.09
CA LYS A 40 20.94 -17.71 22.01
C LYS A 40 19.68 -16.87 21.85
N LEU A 41 19.82 -15.58 21.61
CA LEU A 41 18.68 -14.69 21.37
C LEU A 41 17.99 -15.02 20.04
N TYR A 42 18.76 -15.29 18.98
CA TYR A 42 18.21 -15.70 17.68
C TYR A 42 17.39 -16.99 17.79
N GLU A 43 17.94 -18.03 18.44
CA GLU A 43 17.23 -19.29 18.69
C GLU A 43 15.99 -19.09 19.56
N LYS A 44 16.07 -18.21 20.55
CA LYS A 44 14.90 -17.84 21.37
C LYS A 44 13.82 -17.21 20.49
N LEU A 45 14.14 -16.27 19.61
CA LEU A 45 13.18 -15.66 18.69
C LEU A 45 12.51 -16.70 17.78
N LEU A 46 13.29 -17.64 17.23
CA LEU A 46 12.77 -18.76 16.43
C LEU A 46 11.78 -19.63 17.23
N SER A 47 12.09 -19.93 18.49
CA SER A 47 11.22 -20.74 19.36
C SER A 47 9.92 -20.01 19.73
N LEU A 48 10.01 -18.70 19.99
CA LEU A 48 8.86 -17.86 20.34
C LEU A 48 7.89 -17.71 19.16
N GLN A 49 8.39 -17.65 17.93
CA GLN A 49 7.53 -17.55 16.75
C GLN A 49 6.69 -18.81 16.51
N LYS A 50 7.19 -19.98 16.92
CA LYS A 50 6.49 -21.28 16.75
C LYS A 50 5.45 -21.57 17.82
N SER A 51 5.43 -20.80 18.90
CA SER A 51 4.58 -21.04 20.08
C SER A 51 3.51 -19.97 20.22
N THR A 52 2.37 -20.35 20.77
CA THR A 52 1.28 -19.42 21.13
C THR A 52 1.45 -19.01 22.59
N HIS A 53 1.41 -17.70 22.89
CA HIS A 53 1.65 -17.19 24.24
C HIS A 53 0.37 -16.68 24.90
N VAL A 54 0.43 -16.51 26.22
CA VAL A 54 -0.68 -15.91 27.00
C VAL A 54 -0.91 -14.46 26.59
N ASN A 55 0.18 -13.73 26.34
CA ASN A 55 0.16 -12.35 25.86
C ASN A 55 1.39 -12.07 24.97
N ASN A 56 1.38 -10.93 24.30
CA ASN A 56 2.44 -10.50 23.38
C ASN A 56 3.75 -10.06 24.08
N GLN A 57 3.79 -9.99 25.41
CA GLN A 57 4.89 -9.35 26.13
C GLN A 57 6.20 -10.12 25.95
N GLN A 58 6.19 -11.45 26.05
CA GLN A 58 7.41 -12.26 25.92
C GLN A 58 8.12 -12.06 24.58
N VAL A 59 7.34 -11.95 23.50
CA VAL A 59 7.83 -11.72 22.14
C VAL A 59 8.40 -10.31 22.02
N LEU A 60 7.68 -9.30 22.50
CA LEU A 60 8.14 -7.91 22.49
C LEU A 60 9.39 -7.70 23.36
N TYR A 61 9.50 -8.36 24.51
CA TYR A 61 10.72 -8.39 25.31
C TYR A 61 11.89 -9.03 24.56
N ALA A 62 11.69 -10.16 23.89
CA ALA A 62 12.77 -10.76 23.11
C ALA A 62 13.24 -9.86 21.96
N LEU A 63 12.33 -9.12 21.33
CA LEU A 63 12.66 -8.21 20.21
C LEU A 63 13.29 -6.89 20.66
N PHE A 64 12.83 -6.31 21.77
CA PHE A 64 13.13 -4.90 22.11
C PHE A 64 13.71 -4.69 23.51
N SER A 65 13.93 -5.75 24.30
CA SER A 65 14.58 -5.60 25.61
C SER A 65 15.97 -5.01 25.41
N MET A 66 16.14 -3.76 25.83
CA MET A 66 17.42 -3.07 25.87
C MET A 66 17.92 -3.05 27.33
N LYS A 67 19.10 -2.48 27.55
CA LYS A 67 19.63 -2.25 28.91
C LYS A 67 18.76 -1.30 29.76
N ASP A 68 17.82 -0.59 29.13
CA ASP A 68 16.84 0.28 29.79
C ASP A 68 15.46 -0.38 29.82
N ASP A 69 14.72 -0.15 30.90
CA ASP A 69 13.35 -0.67 31.10
C ASP A 69 12.30 -0.03 30.16
N LEU A 70 12.65 1.06 29.46
CA LEU A 70 11.73 1.85 28.62
C LEU A 70 12.24 1.95 27.16
N PRO A 71 12.05 0.88 26.36
CA PRO A 71 12.68 0.77 25.05
C PRO A 71 12.03 1.63 23.95
N PHE A 72 10.87 2.21 24.19
CA PHE A 72 10.16 3.02 23.19
C PHE A 72 9.99 4.45 23.65
N LYS A 73 9.68 5.32 22.69
CA LYS A 73 9.23 6.70 22.92
C LYS A 73 7.95 6.96 22.15
N LYS A 74 7.06 7.77 22.72
CA LYS A 74 5.95 8.41 22.01
C LYS A 74 6.48 9.53 21.13
N SER A 75 5.85 9.75 19.99
CA SER A 75 6.28 10.75 19.00
C SER A 75 6.27 12.19 19.55
N LEU A 76 5.08 12.75 19.79
CA LEU A 76 4.93 14.17 20.15
C LEU A 76 5.44 14.51 21.56
N SER A 77 5.18 13.65 22.54
CA SER A 77 5.59 13.91 23.94
C SER A 77 7.03 13.53 24.23
N GLN A 78 7.67 12.73 23.36
CA GLN A 78 8.97 12.10 23.59
C GLN A 78 9.06 11.28 24.89
N GLU A 79 7.91 11.00 25.50
CA GLU A 79 7.78 10.22 26.71
C GLU A 79 8.26 8.80 26.44
N LYS A 80 9.20 8.32 27.26
CA LYS A 80 9.67 6.94 27.18
C LYS A 80 8.66 5.99 27.78
N VAL A 81 8.37 4.89 27.09
CA VAL A 81 7.39 3.90 27.52
C VAL A 81 7.96 2.49 27.53
N GLY A 82 7.44 1.68 28.44
CA GLY A 82 7.75 0.26 28.58
C GLY A 82 6.97 -0.62 27.61
N ILE A 83 7.32 -1.90 27.58
CA ILE A 83 6.66 -2.91 26.73
C ILE A 83 5.21 -3.20 27.20
N SER A 84 4.92 -2.97 28.48
CA SER A 84 3.59 -3.15 29.08
C SER A 84 2.50 -2.27 28.45
N GLU A 85 2.87 -1.14 27.84
CA GLU A 85 1.93 -0.27 27.11
C GLU A 85 1.25 -1.01 25.94
N PHE A 86 1.87 -2.06 25.40
CA PHE A 86 1.36 -2.81 24.26
C PHE A 86 0.60 -4.08 24.64
N GLN A 87 0.45 -4.35 25.94
CA GLN A 87 -0.30 -5.52 26.41
C GLN A 87 -1.76 -5.44 25.93
N ASP A 88 -2.31 -6.58 25.51
CA ASP A 88 -3.69 -6.74 25.02
C ASP A 88 -4.04 -5.91 23.76
N LYS A 89 -3.02 -5.41 23.07
CA LYS A 89 -3.15 -4.66 21.81
C LYS A 89 -2.49 -5.43 20.66
N VAL A 90 -3.05 -5.29 19.46
CA VAL A 90 -2.36 -5.72 18.23
C VAL A 90 -1.20 -4.76 17.97
N VAL A 91 0.00 -5.29 17.73
CA VAL A 91 1.19 -4.47 17.47
C VAL A 91 1.60 -4.61 16.02
N ILE A 92 1.67 -3.48 15.32
CA ILE A 92 2.15 -3.40 13.94
C ILE A 92 3.57 -2.83 13.99
N LEU A 93 4.55 -3.67 13.70
CA LEU A 93 5.95 -3.28 13.55
C LEU A 93 6.15 -2.76 12.12
N LEU A 94 6.23 -1.44 11.98
CA LEU A 94 6.56 -0.80 10.71
C LEU A 94 8.08 -0.77 10.56
N ILE A 95 8.61 -1.66 9.71
CA ILE A 95 10.04 -1.91 9.55
C ILE A 95 10.48 -1.31 8.22
N LEU A 96 11.33 -0.29 8.28
CA LEU A 96 11.85 0.41 7.10
C LEU A 96 13.13 1.18 7.41
N LYS A 97 13.94 1.44 6.37
CA LYS A 97 15.10 2.33 6.52
C LYS A 97 14.64 3.76 6.72
N PRO A 98 15.37 4.59 7.50
CA PRO A 98 15.03 6.00 7.72
C PRO A 98 14.78 6.83 6.44
N ASN A 99 15.32 6.39 5.30
CA ASN A 99 15.27 7.12 4.03
C ASN A 99 14.39 6.43 2.97
N LEU A 100 13.65 5.38 3.34
CA LEU A 100 13.08 4.44 2.36
C LEU A 100 11.75 4.89 1.75
N LEU A 101 10.86 5.45 2.57
CA LEU A 101 9.54 5.90 2.12
C LEU A 101 9.60 7.35 1.67
N THR A 102 8.84 7.66 0.62
CA THR A 102 8.62 9.05 0.23
C THR A 102 7.68 9.74 1.21
N GLU A 103 7.68 11.08 1.23
CA GLU A 103 6.78 11.87 2.07
C GLU A 103 5.31 11.53 1.79
N GLU A 104 4.96 11.28 0.53
CA GLU A 104 3.63 10.88 0.10
C GLU A 104 3.19 9.54 0.67
N GLU A 105 4.08 8.54 0.70
CA GLU A 105 3.75 7.24 1.26
C GLU A 105 3.50 7.32 2.76
N LEU A 106 4.30 8.15 3.46
CA LEU A 106 4.12 8.41 4.89
C LEU A 106 2.81 9.17 5.16
N LEU A 107 2.50 10.19 4.36
CA LEU A 107 1.24 10.93 4.43
C LEU A 107 0.03 10.02 4.14
N LEU A 108 0.14 9.09 3.18
CA LEU A 108 -0.91 8.11 2.90
C LEU A 108 -1.14 7.20 4.12
N LEU A 109 -0.06 6.66 4.70
CA LEU A 109 -0.17 5.82 5.89
C LEU A 109 -0.79 6.59 7.06
N TYR A 110 -0.41 7.85 7.25
CA TYR A 110 -1.04 8.71 8.25
C TYR A 110 -2.54 8.90 7.97
N HIS A 111 -2.89 9.29 6.74
CA HIS A 111 -4.27 9.52 6.31
C HIS A 111 -5.15 8.27 6.47
N GLN A 112 -4.66 7.12 6.03
CA GLN A 112 -5.41 5.86 6.08
C GLN A 112 -5.59 5.33 7.51
N MET A 113 -4.61 5.53 8.38
CA MET A 113 -4.63 5.00 9.74
C MET A 113 -5.24 5.96 10.76
N TYR A 114 -5.26 7.27 10.49
CA TYR A 114 -5.66 8.31 11.46
C TYR A 114 -6.53 9.45 10.88
N GLY A 115 -6.67 9.57 9.55
CA GLY A 115 -7.25 10.75 8.89
C GLY A 115 -8.78 10.87 8.87
N TYR A 116 -9.51 9.79 9.18
CA TYR A 116 -10.97 9.82 9.35
C TYR A 116 -11.32 9.74 10.84
N PRO A 117 -12.55 10.11 11.26
CA PRO A 117 -13.01 9.74 12.59
C PRO A 117 -12.90 8.22 12.70
N CYS A 118 -11.83 7.75 13.36
CA CYS A 118 -11.67 6.36 13.71
C CYS A 118 -13.01 5.95 14.32
N LYS A 119 -13.58 4.82 13.88
CA LYS A 119 -14.67 4.21 14.64
C LYS A 119 -14.20 4.19 16.09
N ASN A 120 -14.84 4.95 16.98
CA ASN A 120 -14.36 5.19 18.34
C ASN A 120 -14.00 3.88 19.07
N ASN A 121 -14.65 2.79 18.65
CA ASN A 121 -14.49 1.42 19.12
C ASN A 121 -13.11 0.79 18.88
N LEU A 122 -12.31 1.26 17.91
CA LEU A 122 -10.98 0.72 17.60
C LEU A 122 -9.83 1.53 18.25
N LYS A 123 -10.16 2.65 18.89
CA LYS A 123 -9.15 3.54 19.47
C LYS A 123 -8.39 2.80 20.57
N GLY A 124 -7.09 2.61 20.34
CA GLY A 124 -6.20 1.92 21.27
C GLY A 124 -6.19 0.39 21.16
N SER A 125 -6.95 -0.21 20.23
CA SER A 125 -6.97 -1.67 20.00
C SER A 125 -5.75 -2.18 19.24
N TYR A 126 -5.05 -1.29 18.55
CA TYR A 126 -3.77 -1.56 17.91
C TYR A 126 -2.78 -0.41 18.14
N GLN A 127 -1.49 -0.70 17.98
CA GLN A 127 -0.42 0.30 18.01
C GLN A 127 0.60 0.06 16.91
N ILE A 128 1.09 1.15 16.32
CA ILE A 128 2.17 1.11 15.33
C ILE A 128 3.48 1.46 16.03
N ILE A 129 4.50 0.61 15.85
CA ILE A 129 5.87 0.83 16.31
C ILE A 129 6.77 0.94 15.09
N TYR A 130 7.42 2.09 14.92
CA TYR A 130 8.45 2.28 13.92
C TYR A 130 9.77 1.63 14.37
N VAL A 131 10.24 0.67 13.57
CA VAL A 131 11.48 -0.08 13.75
C VAL A 131 12.43 0.28 12.60
N PRO A 132 13.40 1.19 12.82
CA PRO A 132 14.34 1.58 11.77
C PRO A 132 15.38 0.49 11.53
N ILE A 133 15.65 0.20 10.25
CA ILE A 133 16.77 -0.66 9.82
C ILE A 133 17.84 0.24 9.19
N PRO A 134 19.09 0.26 9.70
CA PRO A 134 20.16 1.02 9.05
C PRO A 134 20.62 0.35 7.74
N ASP A 135 21.11 1.16 6.80
CA ASP A 135 21.68 0.71 5.53
C ASP A 135 22.94 -0.14 5.72
N SER A 136 23.72 0.17 6.75
CA SER A 136 24.95 -0.51 7.09
C SER A 136 24.97 -0.99 8.55
N SER A 137 26.07 -1.61 8.98
CA SER A 137 26.25 -2.00 10.39
C SER A 137 26.34 -0.80 11.35
N SER A 138 26.60 0.40 10.82
CA SER A 138 26.65 1.66 11.56
C SER A 138 25.65 2.67 11.03
N TRP A 139 25.09 3.47 11.93
CA TRP A 139 24.21 4.59 11.59
C TRP A 139 25.02 5.78 11.05
N SER A 140 24.64 6.28 9.88
CA SER A 140 25.10 7.57 9.37
C SER A 140 24.38 8.74 10.04
N ASP A 141 24.98 9.94 9.95
CA ASP A 141 24.36 11.17 10.46
C ASP A 141 23.03 11.48 9.76
N THR A 142 22.95 11.24 8.45
CA THR A 142 21.73 11.43 7.65
C THR A 142 20.60 10.50 8.12
N GLU A 143 20.91 9.21 8.34
CA GLU A 143 19.92 8.26 8.87
C GLU A 143 19.46 8.65 10.28
N GLU A 144 20.35 9.16 11.13
CA GLU A 144 19.99 9.61 12.46
C GLU A 144 19.06 10.83 12.41
N GLN A 145 19.34 11.79 11.53
CA GLN A 145 18.49 12.97 11.31
C GLN A 145 17.11 12.57 10.78
N ASN A 146 17.06 11.70 9.77
CA ASN A 146 15.79 11.26 9.18
C ASN A 146 14.98 10.40 10.16
N TYR A 147 15.64 9.55 10.95
CA TYR A 147 14.99 8.84 12.05
C TYR A 147 14.39 9.81 13.07
N LYS A 148 15.13 10.84 13.49
CA LYS A 148 14.62 11.86 14.43
C LYS A 148 13.43 12.60 13.85
N PHE A 149 13.46 12.95 12.56
CA PHE A 149 12.32 13.56 11.88
C PHE A 149 11.09 12.64 11.90
N LEU A 150 11.20 11.43 11.34
CA LEU A 150 10.08 10.48 11.23
C LEU A 150 9.48 10.14 12.60
N SER A 151 10.34 9.83 13.58
CA SER A 151 9.91 9.42 14.92
C SER A 151 9.23 10.54 15.72
N ASN A 152 9.33 11.80 15.30
CA ASN A 152 8.73 12.95 15.98
C ASN A 152 7.54 13.56 15.20
N GLN A 153 7.36 13.23 13.92
CA GLN A 153 6.29 13.79 13.08
C GLN A 153 5.04 12.90 13.05
N PHE A 154 5.20 11.57 13.07
CA PHE A 154 4.10 10.62 12.94
C PHE A 154 3.63 10.13 14.31
N PRO A 155 2.33 9.82 14.53
CA PRO A 155 1.78 9.44 15.83
C PRO A 155 2.19 8.03 16.30
N TRP A 156 3.18 7.41 15.65
CA TRP A 156 3.66 6.07 15.96
C TRP A 156 4.56 6.08 17.20
N TYR A 157 4.63 4.93 17.87
CA TYR A 157 5.72 4.66 18.80
C TYR A 157 7.00 4.44 18.02
N SER A 158 8.15 4.75 18.61
CA SER A 158 9.46 4.51 17.99
C SER A 158 10.45 3.98 19.01
N ILE A 159 11.46 3.25 18.56
CA ILE A 159 12.52 2.72 19.44
C ILE A 159 13.34 3.87 20.02
N SER A 160 13.41 4.02 21.34
CA SER A 160 14.03 5.18 21.99
C SER A 160 15.52 5.34 21.64
N ARG A 161 16.24 4.22 21.48
CA ARG A 161 17.65 4.20 21.07
C ARG A 161 17.93 3.11 20.02
N PRO A 162 17.67 3.37 18.73
CA PRO A 162 17.72 2.32 17.70
C PRO A 162 19.12 1.76 17.45
N ARG A 163 20.19 2.50 17.81
CA ARG A 163 21.59 2.03 17.77
C ARG A 163 21.89 0.83 18.66
N PHE A 164 21.06 0.56 19.66
CA PHE A 164 21.25 -0.56 20.60
C PHE A 164 20.35 -1.76 20.30
N LEU A 165 19.64 -1.76 19.17
CA LEU A 165 18.90 -2.95 18.74
C LEU A 165 19.89 -4.10 18.49
N SER A 166 19.61 -5.27 19.04
CA SER A 166 20.54 -6.41 18.95
C SER A 166 20.78 -6.81 17.48
N PRO A 167 22.03 -7.10 17.08
CA PRO A 167 22.33 -7.69 15.78
C PRO A 167 21.55 -8.98 15.50
N ALA A 168 21.26 -9.79 16.52
CA ALA A 168 20.43 -10.98 16.38
C ALA A 168 19.00 -10.65 15.93
N VAL A 169 18.40 -9.60 16.50
CA VAL A 169 17.07 -9.12 16.11
C VAL A 169 17.08 -8.60 14.67
N LEU A 170 18.08 -7.80 14.30
CA LEU A 170 18.23 -7.31 12.93
C LEU A 170 18.38 -8.45 11.92
N ASN A 171 19.20 -9.45 12.24
CA ASN A 171 19.36 -10.63 11.40
C ASN A 171 18.07 -11.45 11.32
N PHE A 172 17.36 -11.62 12.43
CA PHE A 172 16.08 -12.32 12.46
C PHE A 172 15.05 -11.63 11.54
N ILE A 173 14.93 -10.30 11.60
CA ILE A 173 14.07 -9.53 10.72
C ILE A 173 14.45 -9.74 9.24
N LYS A 174 15.75 -9.70 8.92
CA LYS A 174 16.25 -9.88 7.54
C LYS A 174 15.98 -11.29 7.00
N HIS A 175 16.21 -12.34 7.80
CA HIS A 175 16.13 -13.72 7.34
C HIS A 175 14.72 -14.31 7.49
N GLU A 176 14.13 -14.24 8.69
CA GLU A 176 12.85 -14.91 9.01
C GLU A 176 11.64 -14.10 8.55
N TRP A 177 11.72 -12.77 8.58
CA TRP A 177 10.68 -11.89 8.04
C TRP A 177 10.97 -11.46 6.60
N ASN A 178 12.06 -11.95 6.00
CA ASN A 178 12.46 -11.74 4.61
C ASN A 178 12.49 -10.25 4.22
N TYR A 179 12.99 -9.39 5.11
CA TYR A 179 13.22 -7.97 4.81
C TYR A 179 14.35 -7.82 3.77
N ARG A 180 13.99 -7.35 2.57
CA ARG A 180 14.91 -7.15 1.43
C ARG A 180 14.99 -5.69 1.01
N ASP A 181 15.23 -4.80 1.97
CA ASP A 181 15.28 -3.35 1.76
C ASP A 181 13.99 -2.73 1.21
N GLU A 182 12.87 -3.47 1.25
CA GLU A 182 11.53 -2.92 1.01
C GLU A 182 10.80 -2.74 2.34
N PRO A 183 10.02 -1.66 2.53
CA PRO A 183 9.24 -1.46 3.74
C PRO A 183 8.26 -2.62 3.97
N ILE A 184 8.26 -3.17 5.19
CA ILE A 184 7.30 -4.19 5.61
C ILE A 184 6.56 -3.73 6.88
N ALA A 185 5.34 -4.25 7.08
CA ALA A 185 4.63 -4.10 8.34
C ALA A 185 4.28 -5.49 8.86
N VAL A 186 4.90 -5.84 9.99
CA VAL A 186 4.74 -7.14 10.64
C VAL A 186 3.73 -7.00 11.77
N VAL A 187 2.70 -7.84 11.76
CA VAL A 187 1.59 -7.80 12.72
C VAL A 187 1.78 -8.89 13.75
N ILE A 188 1.82 -8.48 15.01
CA ILE A 188 1.85 -9.33 16.19
C ILE A 188 0.50 -9.19 16.90
N ASP A 189 -0.22 -10.30 17.05
CA ASP A 189 -1.51 -10.31 17.75
C ASP A 189 -1.34 -10.13 19.27
N THR A 190 -2.45 -10.09 20.00
CA THR A 190 -2.45 -9.92 21.46
C THR A 190 -1.77 -11.06 22.22
N ARG A 191 -1.58 -12.23 21.57
CA ARG A 191 -0.94 -13.44 22.09
C ARG A 191 0.50 -13.62 21.59
N GLY A 192 1.07 -12.60 20.94
CA GLY A 192 2.44 -12.63 20.46
C GLY A 192 2.65 -13.42 19.16
N SER A 193 1.59 -13.92 18.53
CA SER A 193 1.70 -14.64 17.26
C SER A 193 1.84 -13.66 16.09
N VAL A 194 2.77 -13.94 15.18
CA VAL A 194 2.93 -13.16 13.94
C VAL A 194 1.83 -13.56 12.96
N THR A 195 0.87 -12.67 12.70
CA THR A 195 -0.33 -12.97 11.89
C THR A 195 -0.28 -12.44 10.46
N ASN A 196 0.65 -11.52 10.16
CA ASN A 196 0.91 -11.03 8.81
C ASN A 196 2.30 -10.40 8.74
N LEU A 197 3.05 -10.64 7.66
CA LEU A 197 4.36 -10.04 7.41
C LEU A 197 4.31 -8.83 6.45
N LYS A 198 3.20 -8.66 5.73
CA LYS A 198 3.05 -7.68 4.62
C LYS A 198 1.84 -6.75 4.81
N ALA A 199 1.47 -6.47 6.05
CA ALA A 199 0.30 -5.65 6.35
C ALA A 199 0.39 -4.19 5.84
N ILE A 200 1.57 -3.74 5.38
CA ILE A 200 1.75 -2.39 4.85
C ILE A 200 0.84 -2.11 3.66
N HIS A 201 0.57 -3.11 2.82
CA HIS A 201 -0.38 -2.94 1.73
C HIS A 201 -1.80 -2.84 2.24
N MET A 202 -2.18 -3.64 3.25
CA MET A 202 -3.49 -3.51 3.89
C MET A 202 -3.69 -2.11 4.49
N MET A 203 -2.65 -1.57 5.14
CA MET A 203 -2.67 -0.21 5.69
C MET A 203 -2.87 0.85 4.59
N LYS A 204 -2.19 0.71 3.45
CA LYS A 204 -2.30 1.65 2.32
C LYS A 204 -3.66 1.56 1.60
N ILE A 205 -4.26 0.36 1.54
CA ILE A 205 -5.51 0.10 0.80
C ILE A 205 -6.74 0.37 1.67
N TRP A 206 -6.84 -0.26 2.85
CA TRP A 206 -8.03 -0.21 3.72
C TRP A 206 -7.82 0.57 5.01
N GLY A 207 -6.59 1.00 5.33
CA GLY A 207 -6.32 1.75 6.55
C GLY A 207 -6.78 1.00 7.80
N PHE A 208 -7.50 1.69 8.70
CA PHE A 208 -7.99 1.07 9.94
C PHE A 208 -9.04 -0.04 9.75
N ASP A 209 -9.74 -0.13 8.60
CA ASP A 209 -10.72 -1.21 8.35
C ASP A 209 -10.03 -2.57 8.14
N ALA A 210 -8.72 -2.56 7.91
CA ALA A 210 -7.89 -3.76 7.86
C ALA A 210 -7.71 -4.44 9.22
N TYR A 211 -8.07 -3.81 10.35
CA TYR A 211 -7.97 -4.43 11.67
C TYR A 211 -8.66 -5.82 11.70
N PRO A 212 -8.03 -6.86 12.26
CA PRO A 212 -6.77 -6.88 13.03
C PRO A 212 -5.49 -7.07 12.20
N PHE A 213 -5.50 -6.75 10.91
CA PHE A 213 -4.35 -6.78 9.97
C PHE A 213 -3.74 -8.17 9.74
N SER A 214 -4.42 -9.23 10.14
CA SER A 214 -4.05 -10.62 9.86
C SER A 214 -4.25 -11.00 8.39
N SER A 215 -3.48 -11.96 7.88
CA SER A 215 -3.66 -12.47 6.51
C SER A 215 -5.08 -13.01 6.25
N SER A 216 -5.70 -13.69 7.22
CA SER A 216 -7.10 -14.14 7.09
C SER A 216 -8.11 -12.99 6.92
N ARG A 217 -7.84 -11.84 7.56
CA ARG A 217 -8.64 -10.63 7.40
C ARG A 217 -8.43 -9.99 6.02
N GLU A 218 -7.21 -10.04 5.50
CA GLU A 218 -6.91 -9.62 4.13
C GLU A 218 -7.71 -10.45 3.12
N GLU A 219 -7.73 -11.77 3.29
CA GLU A 219 -8.50 -12.67 2.43
C GLU A 219 -10.01 -12.38 2.48
N GLU A 220 -10.54 -12.10 3.68
CA GLU A 220 -11.93 -11.70 3.86
C GLU A 220 -12.25 -10.40 3.12
N LEU A 221 -11.41 -9.37 3.29
CA LEU A 221 -11.58 -8.07 2.64
C LEU A 221 -11.59 -8.22 1.11
N TRP A 222 -10.64 -8.98 0.56
CA TRP A 222 -10.58 -9.27 -0.87
C TRP A 222 -11.80 -10.04 -1.39
N ARG A 223 -12.38 -10.93 -0.58
CA ARG A 223 -13.59 -11.66 -0.96
C ARG A 223 -14.82 -10.75 -1.00
N THR A 224 -14.88 -9.76 -0.11
CA THR A 224 -16.03 -8.84 0.00
C THR A 224 -15.94 -7.64 -0.93
N GLU A 225 -14.73 -7.23 -1.32
CA GLU A 225 -14.54 -6.07 -2.18
C GLU A 225 -15.04 -6.34 -3.59
N LYS A 226 -15.79 -5.38 -4.15
CA LYS A 226 -16.50 -5.55 -5.42
C LYS A 226 -16.04 -4.59 -6.50
N SER A 227 -15.50 -3.42 -6.13
CA SER A 227 -15.18 -2.38 -7.09
C SER A 227 -13.81 -1.78 -6.85
N THR A 228 -12.97 -1.81 -7.89
CA THR A 228 -11.67 -1.12 -7.92
C THR A 228 -11.82 0.38 -7.66
N PHE A 229 -12.85 1.01 -8.22
CA PHE A 229 -13.11 2.44 -8.08
C PHE A 229 -13.55 2.78 -6.66
N GLN A 230 -14.42 1.96 -6.06
CA GLN A 230 -14.80 2.13 -4.66
C GLN A 230 -13.59 2.02 -3.75
N LEU A 231 -12.76 1.00 -3.96
CA LEU A 231 -11.56 0.76 -3.17
C LEU A 231 -10.55 1.93 -3.25
N LEU A 232 -10.34 2.47 -4.45
CA LEU A 232 -9.36 3.54 -4.68
C LEU A 232 -9.88 4.93 -4.31
N LEU A 233 -11.12 5.27 -4.64
CA LEU A 233 -11.60 6.65 -4.58
C LEU A 233 -12.26 6.99 -3.24
N THR A 234 -13.00 6.08 -2.62
CA THR A 234 -13.83 6.37 -1.42
C THR A 234 -13.03 6.94 -0.25
N ARG A 235 -11.78 6.48 -0.08
CA ARG A 235 -10.89 6.91 1.03
C ARG A 235 -10.00 8.11 0.68
N ILE A 236 -9.83 8.37 -0.61
CA ILE A 236 -9.02 9.47 -1.12
C ILE A 236 -9.87 10.73 -1.30
N GLU A 237 -11.11 10.53 -1.75
CA GLU A 237 -12.10 11.56 -2.00
C GLU A 237 -13.47 11.10 -1.46
N PRO A 238 -13.75 11.31 -0.16
CA PRO A 238 -14.99 10.83 0.47
C PRO A 238 -16.26 11.41 -0.14
N LEU A 239 -16.20 12.55 -0.84
CA LEU A 239 -17.35 13.11 -1.55
C LEU A 239 -17.84 12.19 -2.69
N LEU A 240 -17.03 11.22 -3.12
CA LEU A 240 -17.41 10.21 -4.10
C LEU A 240 -18.09 8.98 -3.50
N ALA A 241 -17.99 8.78 -2.18
CA ALA A 241 -18.45 7.56 -1.51
C ALA A 241 -19.92 7.25 -1.80
N ASP A 242 -20.79 8.21 -1.49
CA ASP A 242 -22.24 8.07 -1.66
C ASP A 242 -22.61 7.86 -3.13
N ARG A 243 -21.93 8.59 -4.03
CA ARG A 243 -22.19 8.54 -5.48
C ARG A 243 -21.77 7.20 -6.10
N ILE A 244 -20.66 6.63 -5.65
CA ILE A 244 -20.22 5.29 -6.02
C ILE A 244 -21.23 4.26 -5.52
N GLN A 245 -21.69 4.40 -4.27
CA GLN A 245 -22.65 3.48 -3.66
C GLN A 245 -24.03 3.52 -4.33
N GLU A 246 -24.45 4.68 -4.83
CA GLU A 246 -25.66 4.85 -5.67
C GLU A 246 -25.52 4.23 -7.07
N GLY A 247 -24.32 3.77 -7.44
CA GLY A 247 -24.06 3.13 -8.72
C GLY A 247 -23.97 4.11 -9.90
N GLN A 248 -23.58 5.36 -9.65
CA GLN A 248 -23.36 6.33 -10.72
C GLN A 248 -22.19 5.90 -11.62
N ASN A 249 -22.27 6.19 -12.92
CA ASN A 249 -21.17 5.91 -13.85
C ASN A 249 -19.97 6.80 -13.52
N ILE A 250 -18.76 6.22 -13.57
CA ILE A 250 -17.52 6.94 -13.26
C ILE A 250 -16.54 6.77 -14.41
N CYS A 251 -15.90 7.86 -14.79
CA CYS A 251 -14.79 7.88 -15.72
C CYS A 251 -13.57 8.45 -14.99
N ILE A 252 -12.59 7.59 -14.71
CA ILE A 252 -11.26 8.02 -14.31
C ILE A 252 -10.47 8.33 -15.57
N TYR A 253 -9.72 9.42 -15.59
CA TYR A 253 -8.84 9.74 -16.70
C TYR A 253 -7.55 10.42 -16.24
N GLY A 254 -6.51 10.29 -17.06
CA GLY A 254 -5.16 10.74 -16.74
C GLY A 254 -4.36 11.17 -17.96
N GLY A 255 -3.13 11.61 -17.71
CA GLY A 255 -2.25 12.24 -18.69
C GLY A 255 -1.78 13.63 -18.25
N ASP A 256 -0.85 14.23 -19.01
CA ASP A 256 -0.29 15.55 -18.71
C ASP A 256 -0.24 16.50 -19.92
N ASP A 257 -0.96 16.19 -21.01
CA ASP A 257 -1.22 17.14 -22.09
C ASP A 257 -2.52 17.91 -21.85
N VAL A 258 -2.38 19.19 -21.49
CA VAL A 258 -3.52 20.09 -21.21
C VAL A 258 -4.44 20.29 -22.43
N ARG A 259 -3.91 20.23 -23.66
CA ARG A 259 -4.73 20.40 -24.88
C ARG A 259 -5.61 19.18 -25.08
N TRP A 260 -5.05 17.99 -24.84
CA TRP A 260 -5.82 16.76 -24.89
C TRP A 260 -6.92 16.75 -23.82
N ILE A 261 -6.61 17.14 -22.59
CA ILE A 261 -7.60 17.19 -21.50
C ILE A 261 -8.75 18.14 -21.86
N ARG A 262 -8.45 19.34 -22.38
CA ARG A 262 -9.48 20.29 -22.82
C ARG A 262 -10.35 19.74 -23.94
N GLU A 263 -9.74 19.08 -24.91
CA GLU A 263 -10.48 18.46 -26.01
C GLU A 263 -11.35 17.30 -25.50
N PHE A 264 -10.82 16.46 -24.62
CA PHE A 264 -11.57 15.39 -23.97
C PHE A 264 -12.79 15.93 -23.21
N HIS A 265 -12.61 16.98 -22.42
CA HIS A 265 -13.69 17.67 -21.71
C HIS A 265 -14.76 18.19 -22.66
N ARG A 266 -14.37 18.90 -23.71
CA ARG A 266 -15.29 19.42 -24.74
C ARG A 266 -16.10 18.29 -25.38
N ARG A 267 -15.45 17.19 -25.78
CA ARG A 267 -16.12 16.06 -26.43
C ARG A 267 -17.07 15.32 -25.47
N ILE A 268 -16.69 15.15 -24.20
CA ILE A 268 -17.59 14.57 -23.19
C ILE A 268 -18.81 15.44 -22.94
N GLU A 269 -18.61 16.75 -22.87
CA GLU A 269 -19.70 17.70 -22.68
C GLU A 269 -20.69 17.65 -23.84
N GLU A 270 -20.20 17.63 -25.09
CA GLU A 270 -21.03 17.56 -26.30
C GLU A 270 -21.79 16.24 -26.44
N THR A 271 -21.21 15.13 -25.99
CA THR A 271 -21.76 13.79 -26.25
C THR A 271 -22.52 13.23 -25.05
N ILE A 272 -21.90 13.18 -23.87
CA ILE A 272 -22.44 12.51 -22.71
C ILE A 272 -23.24 13.48 -21.84
N LEU A 273 -22.59 14.53 -21.33
CA LEU A 273 -23.21 15.41 -20.33
C LEU A 273 -24.34 16.26 -20.95
N GLY A 274 -24.13 16.80 -22.15
CA GLY A 274 -25.10 17.60 -22.89
C GLY A 274 -26.35 16.83 -23.32
N THR A 275 -26.34 15.49 -23.25
CA THR A 275 -27.53 14.65 -23.49
C THR A 275 -28.24 14.21 -22.21
N GLY A 276 -27.83 14.75 -21.06
CA GLY A 276 -28.45 14.48 -19.76
C GLY A 276 -28.01 13.18 -19.11
N LEU A 277 -26.98 12.50 -19.65
CA LEU A 277 -26.42 11.31 -19.03
C LEU A 277 -25.58 11.68 -17.81
N GLN A 278 -25.77 10.93 -16.72
CA GLN A 278 -25.00 11.12 -15.51
C GLN A 278 -23.67 10.35 -15.61
N LEU A 279 -22.58 11.10 -15.57
CA LEU A 279 -21.21 10.59 -15.55
C LEU A 279 -20.37 11.45 -14.62
N ILE A 280 -19.66 10.82 -13.70
CA ILE A 280 -18.67 11.46 -12.84
C ILE A 280 -17.32 11.40 -13.53
N LEU A 281 -16.66 12.54 -13.65
CA LEU A 281 -15.31 12.62 -14.19
C LEU A 281 -14.32 12.78 -13.05
N VAL A 282 -13.32 11.92 -12.98
CA VAL A 282 -12.29 11.98 -11.95
C VAL A 282 -10.92 12.05 -12.60
N TYR A 283 -10.26 13.19 -12.46
CA TYR A 283 -8.88 13.33 -12.95
C TYR A 283 -7.89 12.79 -11.93
N VAL A 284 -7.08 11.82 -12.35
CA VAL A 284 -6.06 11.17 -11.50
C VAL A 284 -4.62 11.51 -11.93
N GLY A 285 -4.44 12.44 -12.86
CA GLY A 285 -3.11 12.90 -13.28
C GLY A 285 -2.25 11.80 -13.88
N LYS A 286 -0.99 11.75 -13.45
CA LYS A 286 0.00 10.71 -13.82
C LYS A 286 0.68 10.17 -12.58
N ARG A 287 1.21 8.95 -12.68
CA ARG A 287 1.98 8.31 -11.62
C ARG A 287 3.20 9.13 -11.22
N ALA A 288 3.95 9.61 -12.21
CA ALA A 288 5.05 10.54 -11.97
C ALA A 288 4.52 11.98 -11.96
N LEU A 289 4.60 12.64 -10.80
CA LEU A 289 4.14 14.01 -10.68
C LEU A 289 5.06 14.97 -11.45
N THR A 290 4.60 15.47 -12.60
CA THR A 290 5.34 16.44 -13.42
C THR A 290 4.89 17.88 -13.14
N SER A 291 5.73 18.85 -13.49
CA SER A 291 5.34 20.28 -13.47
C SER A 291 4.12 20.55 -14.37
N LYS A 292 3.93 19.77 -15.44
CA LYS A 292 2.76 19.84 -16.31
C LYS A 292 1.47 19.47 -15.57
N VAL A 293 1.47 18.37 -14.82
CA VAL A 293 0.32 17.97 -13.98
C VAL A 293 -0.03 19.08 -12.99
N ARG A 294 0.96 19.66 -12.31
CA ARG A 294 0.75 20.79 -11.39
C ARG A 294 0.12 21.99 -12.10
N ASN A 295 0.63 22.36 -13.27
CA ASN A 295 0.08 23.47 -14.06
C ASN A 295 -1.35 23.20 -14.53
N ILE A 296 -1.68 21.95 -14.88
CA ILE A 296 -3.05 21.54 -15.24
C ILE A 296 -3.99 21.73 -14.06
N LEU A 297 -3.60 21.29 -12.86
CA LEU A 297 -4.41 21.44 -11.65
C LEU A 297 -4.64 22.91 -11.27
N LEU A 298 -3.65 23.78 -11.50
CA LEU A 298 -3.76 25.22 -11.26
C LEU A 298 -4.50 25.98 -12.37
N SER A 299 -4.69 25.36 -13.53
CA SER A 299 -5.34 26.00 -14.67
C SER A 299 -6.87 26.03 -14.52
N ARG A 300 -7.52 26.96 -15.21
CA ARG A 300 -8.99 27.05 -15.33
C ARG A 300 -9.63 25.94 -16.16
N THR A 301 -8.91 24.84 -16.42
CA THR A 301 -9.41 23.71 -17.23
C THR A 301 -10.62 23.01 -16.59
N TRP A 302 -10.89 23.28 -15.31
CA TRP A 302 -11.94 22.65 -14.52
C TRP A 302 -13.28 23.39 -14.53
N GLU A 303 -13.31 24.65 -14.97
CA GLU A 303 -14.45 25.56 -14.80
C GLU A 303 -15.67 25.22 -15.69
N SER A 304 -15.48 24.48 -16.80
CA SER A 304 -16.54 24.26 -17.79
C SER A 304 -17.47 23.06 -17.54
N LEU A 305 -17.08 22.09 -16.70
CA LEU A 305 -17.79 20.80 -16.61
C LEU A 305 -18.77 20.67 -15.43
N GLY A 306 -19.01 21.76 -14.69
CA GLY A 306 -19.96 21.79 -13.58
C GLY A 306 -19.60 20.87 -12.40
N PRO A 307 -20.56 20.55 -11.51
CA PRO A 307 -20.30 19.88 -10.24
C PRO A 307 -19.96 18.39 -10.36
N ASN A 308 -20.10 17.78 -11.54
CA ASN A 308 -19.79 16.37 -11.79
C ASN A 308 -18.32 16.09 -12.11
N ASN A 309 -17.51 17.15 -12.23
CA ASN A 309 -16.08 17.05 -12.50
C ASN A 309 -15.28 17.20 -11.21
N ILE A 310 -14.53 16.16 -10.86
CA ILE A 310 -13.75 16.09 -9.65
C ILE A 310 -12.27 16.01 -10.03
N SER A 311 -11.56 17.08 -9.70
CA SER A 311 -10.11 17.14 -9.84
C SER A 311 -9.49 16.76 -8.51
N LEU A 312 -8.79 15.63 -8.47
CA LEU A 312 -8.07 15.23 -7.26
C LEU A 312 -6.95 16.22 -6.96
N SER A 313 -6.74 16.50 -5.67
CA SER A 313 -5.58 17.27 -5.21
C SER A 313 -4.27 16.56 -5.59
N ILE A 314 -3.15 17.28 -5.58
CA ILE A 314 -1.82 16.70 -5.84
C ILE A 314 -1.56 15.50 -4.90
N THR A 315 -1.87 15.66 -3.61
CA THR A 315 -1.71 14.61 -2.60
C THR A 315 -2.63 13.42 -2.87
N SER A 316 -3.89 13.67 -3.21
CA SER A 316 -4.88 12.65 -3.56
C SER A 316 -4.48 11.84 -4.80
N ILE A 317 -3.89 12.49 -5.81
CA ILE A 317 -3.33 11.84 -6.99
C ILE A 317 -2.21 10.88 -6.59
N GLN A 318 -1.27 11.34 -5.75
CA GLN A 318 -0.17 10.49 -5.29
C GLN A 318 -0.69 9.30 -4.48
N PHE A 319 -1.67 9.52 -3.59
CA PHE A 319 -2.35 8.46 -2.85
C PHE A 319 -2.97 7.43 -3.79
N PHE A 320 -3.67 7.88 -4.84
CA PHE A 320 -4.32 7.00 -5.81
C PHE A 320 -3.31 6.03 -6.44
N TRP A 321 -2.19 6.55 -6.92
CA TRP A 321 -1.15 5.74 -7.56
C TRP A 321 -0.40 4.82 -6.58
N ILE A 322 -0.16 5.25 -5.34
CA ILE A 322 0.47 4.41 -4.31
C ILE A 322 -0.46 3.28 -3.87
N CYS A 323 -1.76 3.55 -3.72
CA CYS A 323 -2.77 2.53 -3.44
C CYS A 323 -2.84 1.50 -4.58
N LEU A 324 -2.86 1.96 -5.83
CA LEU A 324 -2.86 1.10 -7.02
C LEU A 324 -1.65 0.15 -7.06
N ASP A 325 -0.44 0.66 -6.79
CA ASP A 325 0.78 -0.16 -6.72
C ASP A 325 0.71 -1.18 -5.56
N SER A 326 0.07 -0.79 -4.46
CA SER A 326 -0.14 -1.68 -3.30
C SER A 326 -1.12 -2.80 -3.61
N ILE A 327 -2.24 -2.53 -4.31
CA ILE A 327 -3.19 -3.55 -4.77
C ILE A 327 -2.45 -4.63 -5.56
N ARG A 328 -1.68 -4.22 -6.56
CA ARG A 328 -0.87 -5.12 -7.40
C ARG A 328 0.07 -6.02 -6.58
N ARG A 329 0.66 -5.50 -5.50
CA ARG A 329 1.61 -6.25 -4.65
C ARG A 329 0.94 -7.14 -3.61
N SER A 330 -0.30 -6.83 -3.23
CA SER A 330 -1.03 -7.50 -2.15
C SER A 330 -1.82 -8.72 -2.59
N ILE A 331 -2.41 -8.71 -3.79
CA ILE A 331 -3.27 -9.81 -4.26
C ILE A 331 -2.40 -11.03 -4.61
N PRO A 332 -2.55 -12.17 -3.91
CA PRO A 332 -1.79 -13.37 -4.19
C PRO A 332 -2.24 -14.01 -5.51
N PRO A 333 -1.36 -14.70 -6.27
CA PRO A 333 -1.72 -15.37 -7.53
C PRO A 333 -2.87 -16.39 -7.38
N GLN A 334 -3.00 -16.99 -6.20
CA GLN A 334 -4.05 -17.97 -5.88
C GLN A 334 -5.45 -17.33 -5.81
N MET A 335 -5.53 -16.02 -5.57
CA MET A 335 -6.77 -15.24 -5.55
C MET A 335 -7.16 -14.66 -6.91
N ASN A 336 -6.40 -14.92 -7.98
CA ASN A 336 -6.72 -14.44 -9.32
C ASN A 336 -8.06 -14.96 -9.86
N LYS A 337 -8.59 -16.06 -9.29
CA LYS A 337 -9.88 -16.66 -9.66
C LYS A 337 -11.06 -16.21 -8.78
N SER A 338 -10.82 -15.33 -7.80
CA SER A 338 -11.86 -14.80 -6.90
C SER A 338 -12.30 -13.39 -7.33
N ASN A 339 -13.14 -12.73 -6.52
CA ASN A 339 -13.47 -11.30 -6.67
C ASN A 339 -12.25 -10.38 -6.71
N ALA A 340 -11.10 -10.79 -6.16
CA ALA A 340 -9.87 -10.03 -6.27
C ALA A 340 -9.30 -10.00 -7.70
N GLY A 341 -9.68 -10.97 -8.54
CA GLY A 341 -9.15 -11.13 -9.90
C GLY A 341 -9.47 -9.94 -10.80
N HIS A 342 -10.73 -9.49 -10.86
CA HIS A 342 -11.09 -8.34 -11.70
C HIS A 342 -10.47 -7.04 -11.17
N ILE A 343 -10.38 -6.88 -9.84
CA ILE A 343 -9.72 -5.71 -9.23
C ILE A 343 -8.24 -5.66 -9.59
N LEU A 344 -7.55 -6.80 -9.53
CA LEU A 344 -6.16 -6.89 -9.97
C LEU A 344 -6.01 -6.54 -11.44
N GLN A 345 -6.90 -7.05 -12.30
CA GLN A 345 -6.87 -6.74 -13.73
C GLN A 345 -7.09 -5.25 -14.00
N ASP A 346 -8.00 -4.60 -13.27
CA ASP A 346 -8.23 -3.16 -13.36
C ASP A 346 -7.03 -2.36 -12.88
N ALA A 347 -6.43 -2.75 -11.76
CA ALA A 347 -5.24 -2.09 -11.24
C ALA A 347 -4.06 -2.20 -12.23
N LEU A 348 -3.84 -3.38 -12.81
CA LEU A 348 -2.82 -3.60 -13.85
C LEU A 348 -3.11 -2.76 -15.10
N GLY A 349 -4.36 -2.73 -15.55
CA GLY A 349 -4.78 -1.92 -16.69
C GLY A 349 -4.54 -0.43 -16.49
N LEU A 350 -4.87 0.10 -15.32
CA LEU A 350 -4.61 1.51 -14.98
C LEU A 350 -3.11 1.83 -14.93
N LEU A 351 -2.28 0.92 -14.40
CA LEU A 351 -0.83 1.07 -14.39
C LEU A 351 -0.22 1.07 -15.81
N GLU A 352 -0.78 0.28 -16.73
CA GLU A 352 -0.37 0.25 -18.13
C GLU A 352 -0.82 1.52 -18.89
N LEU A 353 -2.03 2.02 -18.60
CA LEU A 353 -2.58 3.21 -19.24
C LEU A 353 -1.78 4.48 -18.93
N ASP A 354 -1.15 4.61 -17.76
CA ASP A 354 -0.35 5.79 -17.38
C ASP A 354 0.75 6.14 -18.40
N GLY A 355 1.29 5.12 -19.10
CA GLY A 355 2.27 5.31 -20.17
C GLY A 355 1.69 5.77 -21.52
N SER A 356 0.36 5.86 -21.64
CA SER A 356 -0.33 6.21 -22.88
C SER A 356 -0.40 7.72 -23.08
N GLU A 357 0.25 8.20 -24.13
CA GLU A 357 0.20 9.60 -24.57
C GLU A 357 -0.84 9.80 -25.67
N PRO A 358 -1.48 10.98 -25.79
CA PRO A 358 -1.39 12.15 -24.89
C PRO A 358 -2.26 12.05 -23.61
N GLY A 359 -3.03 10.97 -23.46
CA GLY A 359 -3.88 10.73 -22.31
C GLY A 359 -4.76 9.49 -22.49
N TRP A 360 -5.50 9.14 -21.45
CA TRP A 360 -6.29 7.91 -21.36
C TRP A 360 -7.50 8.10 -20.45
N ALA A 361 -8.49 7.22 -20.59
CA ALA A 361 -9.62 7.14 -19.68
C ALA A 361 -10.08 5.69 -19.47
N MET A 362 -10.64 5.44 -18.29
CA MET A 362 -11.27 4.19 -17.91
C MET A 362 -12.67 4.48 -17.39
N LEU A 363 -13.67 3.95 -18.08
CA LEU A 363 -15.07 4.08 -17.71
C LEU A 363 -15.51 2.83 -16.97
N HIS A 364 -16.23 3.02 -15.87
CA HIS A 364 -16.83 1.97 -15.09
C HIS A 364 -18.32 2.20 -14.96
N ASP A 365 -19.08 1.16 -15.24
CA ASP A 365 -20.51 1.14 -15.01
C ASP A 365 -20.73 0.91 -13.52
N GLY A 366 -21.25 1.90 -12.80
CA GLY A 366 -21.31 1.91 -11.34
C GLY A 366 -22.05 0.72 -10.73
N LEU A 367 -22.81 -0.04 -11.54
CA LEU A 367 -23.62 -1.18 -11.13
C LEU A 367 -23.14 -2.53 -11.67
N SER A 368 -22.02 -2.59 -12.40
CA SER A 368 -21.42 -3.84 -12.90
C SER A 368 -19.91 -3.89 -12.60
N ARG A 369 -19.29 -5.05 -12.81
CA ARG A 369 -17.82 -5.22 -12.69
C ARG A 369 -17.08 -4.82 -13.96
N ASP A 370 -17.81 -4.24 -14.90
CA ASP A 370 -17.36 -4.07 -16.26
C ASP A 370 -16.74 -2.69 -16.45
N ALA A 371 -15.52 -2.68 -16.98
CA ALA A 371 -14.78 -1.47 -17.22
C ALA A 371 -14.27 -1.41 -18.66
N LEU A 372 -14.30 -0.22 -19.25
CA LEU A 372 -13.82 0.07 -20.59
C LEU A 372 -12.61 0.99 -20.49
N ARG A 373 -11.45 0.45 -20.84
CA ARG A 373 -10.16 1.13 -20.88
C ARG A 373 -9.93 1.64 -22.29
N LEU A 374 -9.64 2.94 -22.44
CA LEU A 374 -9.48 3.57 -23.74
C LEU A 374 -8.29 4.52 -23.73
N GLN A 375 -7.43 4.39 -24.73
CA GLN A 375 -6.39 5.37 -25.01
C GLN A 375 -6.94 6.54 -25.82
N SER A 376 -6.19 7.65 -25.90
CA SER A 376 -6.60 8.87 -26.61
C SER A 376 -7.23 8.62 -27.99
N LYS A 377 -6.62 7.81 -28.87
CA LYS A 377 -7.13 7.59 -30.23
C LYS A 377 -8.49 6.88 -30.23
N GLU A 378 -8.64 5.89 -29.34
CA GLU A 378 -9.86 5.10 -29.19
C GLU A 378 -10.98 5.96 -28.60
N LEU A 379 -10.66 6.82 -27.62
CA LEU A 379 -11.60 7.78 -27.04
C LEU A 379 -12.15 8.74 -28.09
N MET A 380 -11.27 9.35 -28.90
CA MET A 380 -11.72 10.30 -29.93
C MET A 380 -12.63 9.62 -30.95
N LYS A 381 -12.25 8.42 -31.42
CA LYS A 381 -13.11 7.58 -32.26
C LYS A 381 -14.44 7.25 -31.58
N CYS A 382 -14.42 6.96 -30.28
CA CYS A 382 -15.64 6.66 -29.52
C CYS A 382 -16.61 7.85 -29.54
N PHE A 383 -16.11 9.08 -29.36
CA PHE A 383 -16.93 10.28 -29.42
C PHE A 383 -17.48 10.57 -30.82
N GLU A 384 -16.72 10.26 -31.88
CA GLU A 384 -17.22 10.34 -33.27
C GLU A 384 -18.38 9.37 -33.51
N LEU A 385 -18.30 8.18 -32.93
CA LEU A 385 -19.33 7.14 -33.03
C LEU A 385 -20.52 7.37 -32.08
N PHE A 386 -20.58 8.51 -31.37
CA PHE A 386 -21.68 8.84 -30.47
C PHE A 386 -23.08 8.66 -31.06
N PRO A 387 -23.38 9.12 -32.30
CA PRO A 387 -24.68 8.90 -32.91
C PRO A 387 -25.07 7.42 -33.05
N ILE A 388 -24.08 6.52 -33.13
CA ILE A 388 -24.26 5.08 -33.35
C ILE A 388 -24.45 4.33 -32.02
N TRP A 389 -23.66 4.63 -30.99
CA TRP A 389 -23.83 3.92 -29.72
C TRP A 389 -24.93 4.51 -28.84
N ARG A 390 -25.28 5.80 -28.97
CA ARG A 390 -26.35 6.42 -28.17
C ARG A 390 -27.69 5.68 -28.28
N ILE A 391 -28.03 5.17 -29.47
CA ILE A 391 -29.27 4.44 -29.72
C ILE A 391 -29.31 3.09 -29.00
N ASN A 392 -28.14 2.56 -28.63
CA ASN A 392 -27.98 1.26 -28.02
C ASN A 392 -27.79 1.34 -26.48
N MET A 393 -27.81 2.55 -25.90
CA MET A 393 -27.61 2.76 -24.45
C MET A 393 -28.70 2.11 -23.60
N GLN A 394 -29.96 2.14 -24.03
CA GLN A 394 -31.05 1.48 -23.30
C GLN A 394 -30.85 -0.04 -23.20
N LYS A 395 -30.15 -0.62 -24.18
CA LYS A 395 -29.92 -2.07 -24.25
C LYS A 395 -28.66 -2.51 -23.50
N TRP A 396 -27.57 -1.76 -23.60
CA TRP A 396 -26.26 -2.20 -23.11
C TRP A 396 -25.66 -1.31 -22.02
N GLY A 397 -26.34 -0.24 -21.59
CA GLY A 397 -25.76 0.78 -20.73
C GLY A 397 -24.70 1.63 -21.44
N LEU A 398 -24.10 2.59 -20.71
CA LEU A 398 -23.10 3.50 -21.28
C LEU A 398 -21.84 2.74 -21.73
N VAL A 399 -21.24 1.98 -20.81
CA VAL A 399 -19.98 1.26 -21.05
C VAL A 399 -20.15 0.20 -22.13
N GLY A 400 -21.21 -0.61 -22.06
CA GLY A 400 -21.49 -1.65 -23.05
C GLY A 400 -21.77 -1.08 -24.45
N ALA A 401 -22.52 0.02 -24.55
CA ALA A 401 -22.79 0.66 -25.83
C ALA A 401 -21.52 1.22 -26.49
N MET A 402 -20.66 1.89 -25.71
CA MET A 402 -19.38 2.41 -26.20
C MET A 402 -18.46 1.30 -26.70
N ARG A 403 -18.37 0.18 -25.95
CA ARG A 403 -17.56 -0.99 -26.35
C ARG A 403 -18.03 -1.57 -27.68
N MET A 404 -19.34 -1.82 -27.81
CA MET A 404 -19.91 -2.42 -29.02
C MET A 404 -19.74 -1.54 -30.27
N ALA A 405 -19.63 -0.23 -30.13
CA ALA A 405 -19.34 0.64 -31.27
C ALA A 405 -17.86 0.66 -31.67
N LEU A 406 -16.95 0.51 -30.71
CA LEU A 406 -15.50 0.50 -30.98
C LEU A 406 -15.03 -0.82 -31.59
N GLU A 407 -15.59 -1.93 -31.14
CA GLU A 407 -15.22 -3.28 -31.54
C GLU A 407 -16.23 -3.84 -32.56
N VAL A 408 -15.91 -3.73 -33.85
CA VAL A 408 -16.62 -4.52 -34.88
C VAL A 408 -16.19 -5.98 -34.70
N PRO A 409 -17.09 -6.94 -34.41
CA PRO A 409 -16.69 -8.31 -34.11
C PRO A 409 -15.90 -8.93 -35.28
N SER A 410 -14.68 -9.40 -35.01
CA SER A 410 -13.78 -9.99 -36.03
C SER A 410 -14.35 -11.25 -36.72
N THR A 411 -15.41 -11.83 -36.15
CA THR A 411 -16.16 -12.96 -36.73
C THR A 411 -17.64 -12.81 -36.39
N ALA A 412 -18.51 -13.02 -37.38
CA ALA A 412 -19.96 -13.09 -37.15
C ALA A 412 -20.28 -14.33 -36.31
N GLY A 413 -20.80 -14.16 -35.08
CA GLY A 413 -21.27 -15.26 -34.23
C GLY A 413 -21.25 -14.96 -32.72
N PRO A 414 -21.94 -15.78 -31.90
CA PRO A 414 -21.91 -15.67 -30.43
C PRO A 414 -20.52 -15.97 -29.84
N CYS A 415 -20.28 -15.55 -28.60
CA CYS A 415 -19.09 -15.93 -27.83
C CYS A 415 -19.06 -17.45 -27.59
N SER A 416 -17.91 -18.10 -27.78
CA SER A 416 -17.69 -19.52 -27.46
C SER A 416 -17.05 -19.76 -26.09
N HIS A 417 -16.72 -18.70 -25.34
CA HIS A 417 -16.11 -18.80 -24.02
C HIS A 417 -17.18 -18.94 -22.93
N SER A 418 -16.87 -19.72 -21.91
CA SER A 418 -17.71 -19.91 -20.72
C SER A 418 -16.93 -19.53 -19.48
N GLU A 419 -17.51 -18.66 -18.65
CA GLU A 419 -16.96 -18.29 -17.34
C GLU A 419 -17.98 -18.69 -16.26
N THR A 420 -17.51 -19.28 -15.16
CA THR A 420 -18.34 -19.58 -13.99
C THR A 420 -17.94 -18.64 -12.86
N THR A 421 -18.91 -17.88 -12.34
CA THR A 421 -18.70 -16.94 -11.24
C THR A 421 -19.71 -17.20 -10.13
N LEU A 422 -19.38 -16.77 -8.90
CA LEU A 422 -20.31 -16.85 -7.78
C LEU A 422 -21.55 -16.02 -8.08
N PHE A 423 -22.73 -16.56 -7.71
CA PHE A 423 -23.99 -15.86 -7.89
C PHE A 423 -24.02 -14.56 -7.07
N GLU A 424 -24.35 -13.46 -7.74
CA GLU A 424 -24.56 -12.17 -7.10
C GLU A 424 -25.90 -11.57 -7.53
N GLU A 425 -26.76 -11.28 -6.55
CA GLU A 425 -28.13 -10.84 -6.78
C GLU A 425 -28.21 -9.56 -7.63
N PHE A 426 -27.25 -8.65 -7.50
CA PHE A 426 -27.21 -7.39 -8.26
C PHE A 426 -26.84 -7.57 -9.75
N LEU A 427 -26.39 -8.77 -10.17
CA LEU A 427 -26.10 -9.10 -11.57
C LEU A 427 -27.29 -9.75 -12.28
N LEU A 428 -28.38 -10.08 -11.57
CA LEU A 428 -29.59 -10.64 -12.16
C LEU A 428 -30.16 -9.72 -13.27
N GLY A 429 -30.43 -10.31 -14.43
CA GLY A 429 -30.97 -9.59 -15.59
C GLY A 429 -29.99 -8.65 -16.29
N LYS A 430 -28.73 -8.57 -15.83
CA LYS A 430 -27.69 -7.74 -16.46
C LYS A 430 -26.86 -8.51 -17.47
N ILE A 431 -26.31 -7.77 -18.42
CA ILE A 431 -25.47 -8.31 -19.49
C ILE A 431 -24.03 -8.33 -18.99
N VAL A 432 -23.42 -9.51 -19.00
CA VAL A 432 -22.00 -9.71 -18.68
C VAL A 432 -21.24 -9.79 -19.99
N PHE A 433 -20.04 -9.20 -20.07
CA PHE A 433 -19.17 -9.29 -21.24
C PHE A 433 -18.02 -10.27 -20.97
N CYS A 434 -17.63 -11.03 -21.99
CA CYS A 434 -16.53 -11.99 -21.90
C CYS A 434 -15.19 -11.26 -21.68
N SER A 435 -14.39 -11.73 -20.74
CA SER A 435 -13.08 -11.14 -20.43
C SER A 435 -12.08 -11.26 -21.59
N GLU A 436 -12.17 -12.32 -22.39
CA GLU A 436 -11.24 -12.61 -23.50
C GLU A 436 -11.66 -11.94 -24.82
N CYS A 437 -12.90 -12.18 -25.26
CA CYS A 437 -13.36 -11.72 -26.57
C CYS A 437 -14.30 -10.52 -26.51
N ARG A 438 -14.59 -10.01 -25.30
CA ARG A 438 -15.35 -8.77 -25.05
C ARG A 438 -16.78 -8.74 -25.61
N ARG A 439 -17.31 -9.90 -26.04
CA ARG A 439 -18.70 -10.09 -26.50
C ARG A 439 -19.65 -10.31 -25.32
N PRO A 440 -20.95 -9.96 -25.47
CA PRO A 440 -21.95 -10.25 -24.44
C PRO A 440 -22.09 -11.77 -24.25
N LEU A 441 -22.04 -12.20 -22.99
CA LEU A 441 -22.29 -13.56 -22.53
C LEU A 441 -23.76 -13.73 -22.18
N LYS A 442 -24.25 -14.96 -22.37
CA LYS A 442 -25.57 -15.36 -21.87
C LYS A 442 -25.40 -16.00 -20.50
N SER A 443 -26.02 -15.41 -19.48
CA SER A 443 -25.95 -15.89 -18.11
C SER A 443 -26.98 -17.01 -17.87
N TYR A 444 -26.54 -18.03 -17.13
CA TYR A 444 -27.39 -19.10 -16.61
C TYR A 444 -27.03 -19.30 -15.14
N ILE A 445 -28.04 -19.48 -14.29
CA ILE A 445 -27.83 -19.78 -12.86
C ILE A 445 -27.81 -21.30 -12.73
N ILE A 446 -26.71 -21.82 -12.18
CA ILE A 446 -26.58 -23.24 -11.84
C ILE A 446 -26.73 -23.32 -10.32
N TYR A 447 -27.69 -24.11 -9.85
CA TYR A 447 -27.85 -24.44 -8.44
C TYR A 447 -27.02 -25.70 -8.15
N GLU A 448 -26.12 -25.63 -7.17
CA GLU A 448 -25.42 -26.80 -6.61
C GLU A 448 -26.20 -27.44 -5.47
#